data_AF-A0A973NVK1-F1
#
_entry.id   AF-A0A973NVK1-F1
#
_cell.length_a   1.000
_cell.length_b   1.000
_cell.length_c   1.000
_cell.angle_alpha   90.00
_cell.angle_beta   90.00
_cell.angle_gamma   90.00
#
_symmetry.space_group_name_H-M   'P 1'
#
loop_
_entity.id
_entity.type
_entity.pdbx_description
1 polymer ?
#
loop_
_entity_poly.entity_id
_entity_poly.type
_entity_poly.pdbx_seq_one_letter_code
_entity_poly.pdbx_strand_id
1 'polypeptide(L)'
;MADEPRTPVIVQLDADVPPGEEAELREALAEAGFDVYAQDLPKVRGAENLDAIALLMIPLHAFLTTAGEHLAADAYTRFKSGIRRLLHRPAKDEAKPAPLIVQDTATGLKIVMERDLPDEAYEALRTLDLTTFRSGPVDWDRGRNRWRSVVDEAGGV
;
A
#
# COMPACT_ATOMS: atom_id res chain seq x y z
N MET A 1 -28.44 8.83 6.57
CA MET A 1 -27.12 8.66 5.92
C MET A 1 -26.85 7.17 5.94
N ALA A 2 -26.75 6.53 4.77
CA ALA A 2 -26.34 5.14 4.72
C ALA A 2 -24.84 5.09 5.03
N ASP A 3 -24.45 4.29 6.00
CA ASP A 3 -23.06 3.95 6.25
C ASP A 3 -22.60 3.15 5.02
N GLU A 4 -21.83 3.77 4.11
CA GLU A 4 -21.20 3.05 3.01
C GLU A 4 -20.29 1.98 3.62
N PRO A 5 -20.36 0.71 3.16
CA PRO A 5 -19.53 -0.35 3.70
C PRO A 5 -18.06 0.00 3.51
N ARG A 6 -17.37 0.31 4.61
CA ARG A 6 -15.95 0.60 4.61
C ARG A 6 -15.15 -0.69 4.47
N THR A 7 -14.06 -0.62 3.71
CA THR A 7 -13.19 -1.79 3.52
C THR A 7 -12.32 -1.96 4.77
N PRO A 8 -12.33 -3.12 5.45
CA PRO A 8 -11.46 -3.34 6.60
C PRO A 8 -9.99 -3.40 6.17
N VAL A 9 -9.15 -2.66 6.88
CA VAL A 9 -7.71 -2.57 6.64
C VAL A 9 -6.98 -2.87 7.93
N ILE A 10 -6.10 -3.86 7.88
CA ILE A 10 -5.21 -4.12 9.01
C ILE A 10 -3.93 -3.36 8.77
N VAL A 11 -3.56 -2.53 9.74
CA VAL A 11 -2.34 -1.73 9.70
C VAL A 11 -1.35 -2.31 10.68
N GLN A 12 -0.13 -2.53 10.21
CA GLN A 12 1.00 -2.88 11.06
C GLN A 12 2.04 -1.78 10.93
N LEU A 13 2.47 -1.26 12.06
CA LEU A 13 3.47 -0.21 12.15
C LEU A 13 4.80 -0.81 12.57
N ASP A 14 5.90 -0.18 12.14
CA ASP A 14 7.18 -0.45 12.78
C ASP A 14 7.12 -0.01 14.25
N ALA A 15 7.75 -0.78 15.15
CA ALA A 15 7.69 -0.51 16.58
C ALA A 15 8.35 0.82 16.98
N ASP A 16 9.18 1.38 16.11
CA ASP A 16 9.83 2.68 16.30
C ASP A 16 8.93 3.86 15.82
N VAL A 17 7.75 3.58 15.25
CA VAL A 17 6.74 4.59 14.91
C VAL A 17 6.09 5.14 16.19
N PRO A 18 6.18 6.45 16.45
CA PRO A 18 5.58 7.03 17.64
C PRO A 18 4.04 6.99 17.60
N PRO A 19 3.34 6.86 18.75
CA PRO A 19 1.88 6.70 18.80
C PRO A 19 1.07 7.87 18.20
N GLY A 20 1.67 9.07 18.07
CA GLY A 20 1.05 10.17 17.33
C GLY A 20 0.96 9.92 15.82
N GLU A 21 1.95 9.21 15.25
CA GLU A 21 1.95 8.83 13.83
C GLU A 21 0.92 7.73 13.54
N GLU A 22 0.68 6.82 14.48
CA GLU A 22 -0.38 5.81 14.38
C GLU A 22 -1.77 6.44 14.25
N ALA A 23 -2.10 7.39 15.15
CA ALA A 23 -3.41 8.05 15.16
C ALA A 23 -3.68 8.80 13.85
N GLU A 24 -2.66 9.49 13.34
CA GLU A 24 -2.74 10.23 12.08
C GLU A 24 -2.77 9.31 10.85
N LEU A 25 -2.09 8.16 10.88
CA LEU A 25 -2.19 7.13 9.84
C LEU A 25 -3.61 6.54 9.80
N ARG A 26 -4.18 6.25 10.98
CA ARG A 26 -5.58 5.80 11.09
C ARG A 26 -6.54 6.85 10.54
N GLU A 27 -6.34 8.13 10.86
CA GLU A 27 -7.17 9.22 10.36
C GLU A 27 -7.08 9.35 8.83
N ALA A 28 -5.87 9.35 8.26
CA ALA A 28 -5.67 9.43 6.81
C ALA A 28 -6.29 8.24 6.06
N LEU A 29 -6.22 7.03 6.62
CA LEU A 29 -6.87 5.84 6.05
C LEU A 29 -8.39 5.90 6.21
N ALA A 30 -8.90 6.40 7.34
CA ALA A 30 -10.33 6.59 7.55
C ALA A 30 -10.92 7.64 6.58
N GLU A 31 -10.23 8.76 6.36
CA GLU A 31 -10.57 9.75 5.32
C GLU A 31 -10.55 9.12 3.91
N ALA A 32 -9.66 8.16 3.68
CA ALA A 32 -9.59 7.43 2.42
C ALA A 32 -10.72 6.39 2.25
N GLY A 33 -11.60 6.21 3.26
CA GLY A 33 -12.76 5.31 3.22
C GLY A 33 -12.51 3.92 3.79
N PHE A 34 -11.39 3.72 4.50
CA PHE A 34 -11.05 2.45 5.13
C PHE A 34 -11.55 2.36 6.57
N ASP A 35 -11.89 1.15 7.00
CA ASP A 35 -12.14 0.84 8.41
C ASP A 35 -10.85 0.25 8.99
N VAL A 36 -10.19 1.02 9.86
CA VAL A 36 -8.79 0.78 10.21
C VAL A 36 -8.68 0.01 11.52
N TYR A 37 -8.20 -1.23 11.41
CA TYR A 37 -7.84 -2.07 12.54
C TYR A 37 -6.33 -2.09 12.68
N ALA A 38 -5.74 -1.19 13.48
CA ALA A 38 -4.30 -1.31 13.73
C ALA A 38 -4.03 -2.39 14.77
N GLN A 39 -3.07 -3.25 14.47
CA GLN A 39 -2.56 -4.26 15.39
C GLN A 39 -1.06 -4.03 15.57
N ASP A 40 -0.62 -4.05 16.83
CA ASP A 40 0.79 -4.18 17.15
C ASP A 40 1.25 -5.58 16.74
N LEU A 41 1.99 -5.68 15.64
CA LEU A 41 2.56 -6.95 15.23
C LEU A 41 3.94 -7.17 15.87
N PRO A 42 4.32 -8.41 16.23
CA PRO A 42 5.69 -8.70 16.64
C PRO A 42 6.64 -8.33 15.49
N LYS A 43 7.79 -7.70 15.79
CA LYS A 43 8.84 -7.40 14.81
C LYS A 43 9.10 -8.63 13.93
N VAL A 44 8.57 -8.65 12.70
CA VAL A 44 8.83 -9.73 11.74
C VAL A 44 10.24 -9.51 11.20
N ARG A 45 11.26 -9.93 11.97
CA ARG A 45 12.64 -10.03 11.48
C ARG A 45 12.73 -11.26 10.57
N GLY A 46 12.36 -11.10 9.31
CA GLY A 46 12.55 -12.09 8.25
C GLY A 46 13.50 -11.55 7.18
N ALA A 47 14.18 -12.43 6.45
CA ALA A 47 15.22 -12.08 5.47
C ALA A 47 14.77 -11.19 4.28
N GLU A 48 13.50 -10.79 4.24
CA GLU A 48 12.89 -9.86 3.28
C GLU A 48 12.71 -8.45 3.88
N ASN A 49 13.68 -7.98 4.68
CA ASN A 49 13.59 -6.71 5.41
C ASN A 49 13.36 -5.54 4.43
N LEU A 50 12.12 -5.11 4.33
CA LEU A 50 11.76 -3.81 3.80
C LEU A 50 11.71 -2.88 5.01
N ASP A 51 12.62 -1.92 5.08
CA ASP A 51 12.61 -0.82 6.06
C ASP A 51 11.40 0.08 5.76
N ALA A 52 10.19 -0.41 6.00
CA ALA A 52 8.94 0.25 5.66
C ALA A 52 8.33 0.97 6.86
N ILE A 53 7.64 2.09 6.60
CA ILE A 53 6.97 2.88 7.64
C ILE A 53 5.76 2.12 8.19
N ALA A 54 5.04 1.42 7.31
CA ALA A 54 3.86 0.64 7.64
C ALA A 54 3.59 -0.45 6.60
N LEU A 55 2.88 -1.48 7.03
CA LEU A 55 2.27 -2.51 6.20
C LEU A 55 0.74 -2.38 6.28
N LEU A 56 0.11 -2.14 5.14
CA LEU A 56 -1.34 -2.13 4.98
C LEU A 56 -1.79 -3.46 4.38
N MET A 57 -2.56 -4.24 5.13
CA MET A 57 -3.16 -5.47 4.63
C MET A 57 -4.60 -5.20 4.22
N ILE A 58 -4.85 -5.19 2.92
CA ILE A 58 -6.18 -4.89 2.33
C ILE A 58 -6.49 -5.91 1.23
N PRO A 59 -7.76 -6.19 0.90
CA PRO A 59 -8.11 -6.99 -0.28
C PRO A 59 -7.89 -6.13 -1.54
N LEU A 60 -6.63 -5.76 -1.80
CA LEU A 60 -6.25 -4.79 -2.82
C LEU A 60 -6.69 -5.26 -4.20
N HIS A 61 -6.54 -6.55 -4.52
CA HIS A 61 -6.95 -7.08 -5.81
C HIS A 61 -8.46 -6.90 -6.04
N ALA A 62 -9.27 -7.22 -5.03
CA ALA A 62 -10.71 -7.01 -5.09
C ALA A 62 -11.06 -5.52 -5.17
N PHE A 63 -10.36 -4.66 -4.41
CA PHE A 63 -10.52 -3.21 -4.44
C PHE A 63 -10.20 -2.60 -5.81
N LEU A 64 -9.10 -3.01 -6.44
CA LEU A 64 -8.72 -2.53 -7.77
C LEU A 64 -9.70 -3.01 -8.84
N THR A 65 -10.18 -4.25 -8.72
CA THR A 65 -11.17 -4.82 -9.64
C THR A 65 -12.50 -4.05 -9.56
N THR A 66 -12.99 -3.76 -8.35
CA THR A 66 -14.23 -2.98 -8.17
C THR A 66 -14.06 -1.50 -8.50
N ALA A 67 -12.88 -0.90 -8.22
CA ALA A 67 -12.51 0.44 -8.63
C ALA A 67 -12.42 0.63 -10.16
N GLY A 68 -12.15 -0.45 -10.89
CA GLY A 68 -12.22 -0.47 -12.36
C GLY A 68 -13.63 -0.27 -12.90
N GLU A 69 -14.66 -0.59 -12.12
CA GLU A 69 -16.07 -0.39 -12.47
C GLU A 69 -16.49 1.04 -12.06
N HIS A 70 -17.16 1.76 -12.96
CA HIS A 70 -17.45 3.21 -12.93
C HIS A 70 -17.97 3.83 -11.60
N LEU A 71 -18.39 3.03 -10.61
CA LEU A 71 -18.87 3.47 -9.30
C LEU A 71 -17.77 3.76 -8.26
N ALA A 72 -16.50 3.41 -8.51
CA ALA A 72 -15.45 3.48 -7.49
C ALA A 72 -14.22 4.34 -7.87
N ALA A 73 -14.34 5.19 -8.90
CA ALA A 73 -13.32 6.20 -9.23
C ALA A 73 -13.03 7.17 -8.06
N ASP A 74 -14.06 7.52 -7.29
CA ASP A 74 -13.92 8.35 -6.09
C ASP A 74 -13.16 7.62 -4.98
N ALA A 75 -13.40 6.31 -4.80
CA ALA A 75 -12.69 5.48 -3.84
C ALA A 75 -11.21 5.34 -4.21
N TYR A 76 -10.89 5.13 -5.49
CA TYR A 76 -9.51 5.09 -5.95
C TYR A 76 -8.78 6.43 -5.77
N THR A 77 -9.48 7.54 -6.03
CA THR A 77 -8.96 8.90 -5.82
C THR A 77 -8.65 9.15 -4.34
N ARG A 78 -9.55 8.72 -3.44
CA ARG A 78 -9.37 8.79 -1.98
C ARG A 78 -8.20 7.92 -1.52
N PHE A 79 -8.08 6.69 -2.03
CA PHE A 79 -6.94 5.82 -1.78
C PHE A 79 -5.62 6.48 -2.20
N LYS A 80 -5.51 6.92 -3.46
CA LYS A 80 -4.33 7.61 -4.00
C LYS A 80 -3.95 8.82 -3.15
N SER A 81 -4.93 9.63 -2.77
CA SER A 81 -4.73 10.82 -1.93
C SER A 81 -4.25 10.46 -0.52
N GLY A 82 -4.84 9.43 0.10
CA GLY A 82 -4.43 8.92 1.40
C GLY A 82 -2.98 8.41 1.37
N ILE A 83 -2.65 7.55 0.40
CA ILE A 83 -1.28 7.02 0.24
C ILE A 83 -0.26 8.15 0.05
N ARG A 84 -0.56 9.15 -0.79
CA ARG A 84 0.31 10.32 -0.97
C ARG A 84 0.50 11.11 0.32
N ARG A 85 -0.59 11.38 1.07
CA ARG A 85 -0.53 12.10 2.35
C ARG A 85 0.38 11.37 3.34
N LEU A 86 0.31 10.04 3.38
CA LEU A 86 1.16 9.20 4.24
C LEU A 86 2.63 9.28 3.84
N LEU A 87 2.92 9.17 2.54
CA LEU A 87 4.29 9.14 2.03
C LEU A 87 5.00 10.51 2.06
N HIS A 88 4.26 11.60 1.89
CA HIS A 88 4.82 12.96 1.91
C HIS A 88 4.97 13.54 3.31
N ARG A 89 4.62 12.79 4.36
CA ARG A 89 4.83 13.20 5.74
C ARG A 89 6.32 13.42 6.01
N PRO A 90 6.72 14.51 6.71
CA PRO A 90 8.10 14.68 7.13
C PRO A 90 8.46 13.56 8.12
N ALA A 91 9.30 12.62 7.67
CA ALA A 91 9.94 11.67 8.56
C ALA A 91 10.84 12.47 9.53
N LYS A 92 10.83 12.07 10.81
CA LYS A 92 11.62 12.73 11.85
C LYS A 92 13.14 12.62 11.61
N ASP A 93 13.56 11.64 10.79
CA ASP A 93 14.93 11.45 10.32
C ASP A 93 14.98 11.53 8.78
N GLU A 94 15.74 12.51 8.27
CA GLU A 94 15.86 12.86 6.83
C GLU A 94 16.60 11.82 5.97
N ALA A 95 17.04 10.69 6.53
CA ALA A 95 18.01 9.82 5.86
C ALA A 95 17.47 9.08 4.63
N LYS A 96 16.17 8.73 4.59
CA LYS A 96 15.43 8.30 3.40
C LYS A 96 13.97 8.12 3.79
N PRO A 97 12.98 8.63 3.03
CA PRO A 97 11.59 8.30 3.31
C PRO A 97 11.39 6.79 3.07
N ALA A 98 11.10 6.07 4.15
CA ALA A 98 10.81 4.64 4.08
C ALA A 98 9.52 4.40 3.26
N PRO A 99 9.45 3.34 2.45
CA PRO A 99 8.26 3.06 1.65
C PRO A 99 7.08 2.62 2.51
N LEU A 100 5.89 2.75 1.95
CA LEU A 100 4.68 2.14 2.48
C LEU A 100 4.45 0.81 1.75
N ILE A 101 4.27 -0.28 2.47
CA ILE A 101 3.96 -1.57 1.84
C ILE A 101 2.46 -1.79 1.89
N VAL A 102 1.86 -2.13 0.77
CA VAL A 102 0.49 -2.60 0.68
C VAL A 102 0.51 -4.07 0.35
N GLN A 103 0.07 -4.91 1.28
CA GLN A 103 -0.09 -6.34 1.07
C GLN A 103 -1.53 -6.67 0.72
N ASP A 104 -1.70 -7.38 -0.39
CA ASP A 104 -2.98 -7.96 -0.76
C ASP A 104 -3.30 -9.15 0.15
N THR A 105 -4.46 -9.15 0.80
CA THR A 105 -4.86 -10.22 1.73
C THR A 105 -5.24 -11.52 1.04
N ALA A 106 -5.63 -11.48 -0.25
CA ALA A 106 -6.03 -12.66 -0.99
C ALA A 106 -4.83 -13.45 -1.53
N THR A 107 -3.81 -12.75 -2.02
CA THR A 107 -2.62 -13.34 -2.67
C THR A 107 -1.37 -13.31 -1.79
N GLY A 108 -1.34 -12.47 -0.76
CA GLY A 108 -0.14 -12.21 0.04
C GLY A 108 0.90 -11.34 -0.67
N LEU A 109 0.61 -10.85 -1.88
CA LEU A 109 1.51 -10.05 -2.69
C LEU A 109 1.76 -8.69 -2.02
N LYS A 110 3.02 -8.29 -1.89
CA LYS A 110 3.44 -7.01 -1.31
C LYS A 110 3.75 -6.02 -2.43
N ILE A 111 3.14 -4.85 -2.39
CA ILE A 111 3.37 -3.74 -3.32
C ILE A 111 4.04 -2.61 -2.57
N VAL A 112 5.14 -2.12 -3.11
CA VAL A 112 5.97 -1.10 -2.48
C VAL A 112 5.57 0.26 -3.03
N MET A 113 5.00 1.09 -2.17
CA MET A 113 4.61 2.46 -2.49
C MET A 113 5.72 3.42 -2.03
N GLU A 114 6.50 3.94 -2.97
CA GLU A 114 7.56 4.91 -2.70
C GLU A 114 7.02 6.35 -2.67
N ARG A 115 7.67 7.25 -1.90
CA ARG A 115 7.26 8.65 -1.78
C ARG A 115 7.19 9.40 -3.11
N ASP A 116 8.17 9.19 -3.98
CA ASP A 116 8.26 9.89 -5.25
C ASP A 116 7.66 9.05 -6.40
N LEU A 117 6.58 8.32 -6.12
CA LEU A 117 5.83 7.61 -7.16
C LEU A 117 5.15 8.62 -8.10
N PRO A 118 5.40 8.50 -9.41
CA PRO A 118 4.77 9.38 -10.40
C PRO A 118 3.28 9.04 -10.54
N ASP A 119 2.47 9.97 -11.03
CA ASP A 119 1.02 9.77 -11.21
C ASP A 119 0.70 8.57 -12.09
N GLU A 120 1.53 8.33 -13.11
CA GLU A 120 1.46 7.20 -14.02
C GLU A 120 1.58 5.85 -13.31
N ALA A 121 2.33 5.78 -12.20
CA ALA A 121 2.43 4.57 -11.41
C ALA A 121 1.10 4.23 -10.73
N TYR A 122 0.40 5.24 -10.22
CA TYR A 122 -0.95 5.05 -9.67
C TYR A 122 -1.93 4.65 -10.78
N GLU A 123 -1.95 5.36 -11.91
CA GLU A 123 -2.85 4.99 -13.02
C GLU A 123 -2.59 3.55 -13.51
N ALA A 124 -1.33 3.13 -13.61
CA ALA A 124 -0.96 1.76 -13.95
C ALA A 124 -1.37 0.75 -12.86
N LEU A 125 -1.29 1.12 -11.58
CA LEU A 125 -1.73 0.27 -10.46
C LEU A 125 -3.24 0.03 -10.52
N ARG A 126 -4.02 1.04 -10.92
CA ARG A 126 -5.48 0.94 -11.04
C ARG A 126 -5.92 -0.19 -11.98
N THR A 127 -5.16 -0.43 -13.03
CA THR A 127 -5.44 -1.46 -14.05
C THR A 127 -4.57 -2.70 -13.89
N LEU A 128 -3.79 -2.80 -12.81
CA LEU A 128 -2.84 -3.89 -12.61
C LEU A 128 -3.56 -5.16 -12.16
N ASP A 129 -3.37 -6.23 -12.92
CA ASP A 129 -3.81 -7.56 -12.49
C ASP A 129 -2.76 -8.19 -11.57
N LEU A 130 -3.02 -8.11 -10.26
CA LEU A 130 -2.13 -8.68 -9.24
C LEU A 130 -1.99 -10.21 -9.33
N THR A 131 -2.94 -10.92 -9.96
CA THR A 131 -2.87 -12.38 -10.10
C THR A 131 -1.77 -12.83 -11.07
N THR A 132 -1.23 -11.91 -11.87
CA THR A 132 -0.14 -12.18 -12.80
C THR A 132 1.21 -12.37 -12.10
N PHE A 133 1.35 -11.90 -10.85
CA PHE A 133 2.56 -12.05 -10.06
C PHE A 133 2.44 -13.27 -9.13
N ARG A 134 3.44 -14.16 -9.12
CA ARG A 134 3.47 -15.33 -8.23
C ARG A 134 4.20 -15.05 -6.92
N SER A 135 5.13 -14.09 -6.95
CA SER A 135 5.93 -13.70 -5.81
C SER A 135 6.20 -12.19 -5.79
N GLY A 136 6.40 -11.63 -4.60
CA GLY A 136 6.70 -10.22 -4.38
C GLY A 136 8.10 -10.02 -3.79
N PRO A 137 8.50 -8.76 -3.49
CA PRO A 137 7.72 -7.54 -3.64
C PRO A 137 7.53 -7.10 -5.11
N VAL A 138 6.49 -6.29 -5.35
CA VAL A 138 6.21 -5.61 -6.61
C VAL A 138 6.54 -4.13 -6.46
N ASP A 139 7.45 -3.65 -7.30
CA ASP A 139 7.97 -2.29 -7.30
C ASP A 139 7.68 -1.61 -8.64
N TRP A 140 7.60 -0.28 -8.64
CA TRP A 140 7.48 0.49 -9.88
C TRP A 140 8.84 0.64 -10.58
N ASP A 141 8.97 0.06 -11.77
CA ASP A 141 10.15 0.23 -12.62
C ASP A 141 10.01 1.51 -13.46
N ARG A 142 10.67 2.58 -13.02
CA ARG A 142 10.70 3.87 -13.73
C ARG A 142 11.32 3.78 -15.14
N GLY A 143 12.23 2.83 -15.37
CA GLY A 143 12.85 2.64 -16.68
C GLY A 143 11.90 2.01 -17.69
N ARG A 144 10.91 1.26 -17.22
CA ARG A 144 9.93 0.55 -18.06
C ARG A 144 8.49 1.07 -17.93
N ASN A 145 8.26 2.03 -17.04
CA ASN A 145 6.93 2.55 -16.68
C ASN A 145 5.92 1.43 -16.40
N ARG A 146 6.33 0.44 -15.59
CA ARG A 146 5.45 -0.68 -15.20
C ARG A 146 5.76 -1.18 -13.79
N TRP A 147 4.76 -1.76 -13.15
CA TRP A 147 4.92 -2.55 -11.95
C TRP A 147 5.60 -3.89 -12.29
N ARG A 148 6.60 -4.31 -11.51
CA ARG A 148 7.29 -5.60 -11.68
C ARG A 148 7.73 -6.18 -10.35
N SER A 149 7.83 -7.50 -10.28
CA SER A 149 8.57 -8.16 -9.21
C SER A 149 9.88 -8.72 -9.74
N VAL A 150 11.00 -8.28 -9.15
CA VAL A 150 12.33 -8.83 -9.50
C VAL A 150 12.45 -10.29 -9.07
N VAL A 151 11.83 -10.67 -7.96
CA VAL A 151 11.83 -12.04 -7.44
C VAL A 151 11.07 -12.97 -8.38
N ASP A 152 9.90 -12.54 -8.84
CA ASP A 152 9.07 -13.29 -9.78
C ASP A 152 9.75 -13.49 -11.13
N GLU A 153 10.34 -12.42 -11.67
CA GLU A 153 11.06 -12.46 -12.94
C GLU A 153 12.37 -13.28 -12.85
N ALA A 154 13.01 -13.37 -11.68
CA ALA A 154 14.21 -14.17 -11.46
C ALA A 154 13.91 -15.66 -11.21
N GLY A 155 12.73 -15.99 -10.67
CA GLY A 155 12.26 -17.36 -10.45
C GLY A 155 11.63 -18.02 -11.68
N GLY A 156 11.36 -17.25 -12.73
CA GLY A 156 10.85 -17.72 -14.02
C GLY A 156 11.96 -18.14 -15.00
N VAL A 157 12.59 -19.30 -14.77
CA VAL A 157 13.41 -20.01 -15.76
C VAL A 157 12.92 -21.45 -15.86
#